data_AF-A0A3D5RLN9-F1
#
_entry.id   AF-A0A3D5RLN9-F1
#
_cell.length_a   1.000
_cell.length_b   1.000
_cell.length_c   1.000
_cell.angle_alpha   90.00
_cell.angle_beta   90.00
_cell.angle_gamma   90.00
#
_symmetry.space_group_name_H-M   'P 1'
#
loop_
_entity.id
_entity.type
_entity.pdbx_description
1 polymer ?
#
loop_
_entity_poly.entity_id
_entity_poly.type
_entity_poly.pdbx_seq_one_letter_code
_entity_poly.pdbx_strand_id
1 'polypeptide(L)' 'ILAVYKGDARDWERVGEWVERIGWPAFFEKTGLPFTKFHVSDWKGTRHQLNSSAYIRF' A
#
# COMPACT_ATOMS: atom_id res chain seq x y z
N ILE A 1 -2.55 3.14 -11.87
CA ILE A 1 -3.07 3.57 -10.55
C ILE A 1 -4.52 4.07 -10.64
N LEU A 2 -4.81 5.19 -11.31
CA LEU A 2 -6.16 5.79 -11.32
C LEU A 2 -7.28 4.87 -11.82
N ALA A 3 -7.04 4.08 -12.88
CA ALA A 3 -8.02 3.12 -13.39
C ALA A 3 -8.38 2.03 -12.37
N VAL A 4 -7.36 1.54 -11.65
CA VAL A 4 -7.52 0.50 -10.61
C VAL A 4 -8.24 1.07 -9.39
N TYR A 5 -7.83 2.26 -8.94
CA TYR A 5 -8.50 2.98 -7.86
C TYR A 5 -9.98 3.23 -8.19
N LYS A 6 -10.30 3.74 -9.39
CA LYS A 6 -11.69 3.97 -9.81
C LYS A 6 -12.54 2.70 -9.83
N GLY A 7 -11.95 1.53 -10.08
CA GLY A 7 -12.66 0.26 -10.12
C GLY A 7 -12.82 -0.45 -8.77
N ASP A 8 -11.95 -0.17 -7.78
CA ASP A 8 -11.90 -0.89 -6.49
C ASP A 8 -12.23 0.00 -5.28
N ALA A 9 -12.19 1.33 -5.45
CA ALA A 9 -12.51 2.28 -4.40
C ALA A 9 -14.01 2.27 -4.07
N ARG A 10 -14.30 2.49 -2.80
CA ARG A 10 -15.67 2.69 -2.29
C ARG A 10 -16.07 4.16 -2.42
N ASP A 11 -17.38 4.42 -2.38
CA ASP A 11 -17.88 5.79 -2.36
C ASP A 11 -17.25 6.57 -1.22
N TRP A 12 -16.82 7.81 -1.51
CA TRP A 12 -16.13 8.74 -0.60
C TRP A 12 -14.73 8.35 -0.13
N GLU A 13 -14.21 7.19 -0.54
CA GLU A 13 -12.89 6.70 -0.15
C GLU A 13 -11.79 7.43 -0.92
N ARG A 14 -10.84 8.07 -0.23
CA ARG A 14 -9.64 8.66 -0.87
C ARG A 14 -8.62 7.58 -1.22
N VAL A 15 -7.67 7.89 -2.12
CA VAL A 15 -6.59 6.97 -2.50
C VAL A 15 -5.81 6.46 -1.27
N GLY A 16 -5.52 7.30 -0.29
CA GLY A 16 -4.85 6.89 0.95
C GLY A 16 -5.67 5.90 1.78
N GLU A 17 -6.94 6.22 2.00
CA GLU A 17 -7.89 5.37 2.74
C GLU A 17 -8.10 4.01 2.05
N TRP A 18 -8.16 4.03 0.71
CA TRP A 18 -8.21 2.83 -0.11
C TRP A 18 -6.99 1.93 0.12
N VAL A 19 -5.78 2.51 0.07
CA VAL A 19 -4.52 1.78 0.30
C VAL A 19 -4.44 1.25 1.73
N GLU A 20 -4.92 1.99 2.73
CA GLU A 20 -4.97 1.52 4.12
C GLU A 20 -5.93 0.34 4.30
N ARG A 21 -7.10 0.38 3.64
CA ARG A 21 -8.08 -0.71 3.68
C ARG A 21 -7.53 -2.00 3.06
N ILE A 22 -7.07 -1.94 1.80
CA ILE A 22 -6.59 -3.14 1.10
C ILE A 22 -5.21 -3.59 1.58
N GLY A 23 -4.39 -2.63 2.03
CA GLY A 23 -2.99 -2.80 2.38
C GLY A 23 -2.05 -2.63 1.19
N TRP A 24 -0.81 -2.22 1.47
CA TRP A 24 0.23 -2.03 0.45
C TRP A 24 0.49 -3.26 -0.44
N PRO A 25 0.51 -4.52 0.06
CA PRO A 25 0.71 -5.69 -0.82
C PRO A 25 -0.33 -5.78 -1.94
N ALA A 26 -1.62 -5.65 -1.61
CA ALA A 26 -2.71 -5.70 -2.57
C ALA A 26 -2.71 -4.51 -3.55
N PHE A 27 -2.23 -3.34 -3.11
CA PHE A 27 -2.06 -2.19 -3.98
C PHE A 27 -1.03 -2.47 -5.09
N PHE A 28 0.15 -2.99 -4.76
CA PHE A 28 1.19 -3.29 -5.76
C PHE A 28 0.75 -4.41 -6.71
N GLU A 29 0.05 -5.43 -6.20
CA GLU A 29 -0.53 -6.49 -7.02
C GLU A 29 -1.58 -5.97 -8.01
N LYS A 30 -2.59 -5.25 -7.53
CA LYS A 30 -3.68 -4.72 -8.38
C LYS A 30 -3.20 -3.68 -9.38
N THR A 31 -2.20 -2.88 -9.01
CA THR A 31 -1.65 -1.85 -9.91
C THR A 31 -0.62 -2.38 -10.90
N GLY A 32 -0.13 -3.63 -10.71
CA GLY A 32 0.93 -4.22 -11.51
C GLY A 32 2.27 -3.48 -11.38
N LEU A 33 2.42 -2.65 -10.33
CA LEU A 33 3.64 -1.89 -10.11
C LEU A 33 4.67 -2.77 -9.41
N PRO A 34 5.94 -2.77 -9.85
CA PRO A 34 6.97 -3.52 -9.18
C PRO A 34 7.29 -2.89 -7.82
N PHE A 35 7.13 -3.67 -6.74
CA PHE A 35 7.64 -3.29 -5.43
C PHE A 35 9.17 -3.48 -5.41
N THR A 36 9.91 -2.38 -5.26
CA THR A 36 11.37 -2.37 -5.23
C THR A 36 11.89 -1.91 -3.87
N LYS A 37 13.17 -2.19 -3.58
CA LYS A 37 13.84 -1.75 -2.34
C LYS A 37 13.75 -0.26 -2.06
N PHE A 38 13.58 0.57 -3.09
CA PHE A 38 13.48 2.04 -2.95
C PHE A 38 12.17 2.50 -2.29
N HIS A 39 11.19 1.61 -2.15
CA HIS A 39 9.95 1.89 -1.41
C HIS A 39 10.11 1.64 0.10
N VAL A 40 11.20 0.98 0.53
CA VAL A 40 11.52 0.78 1.94
C VAL A 40 12.45 1.91 2.36
N SER A 41 12.06 2.65 3.39
CA SER A 41 12.89 3.74 3.91
C SER A 41 14.07 3.18 4.71
N ASP A 42 15.27 3.70 4.43
CA ASP A 42 16.54 3.37 5.11
C ASP A 42 17.03 4.51 6.03
N TRP A 43 16.23 5.57 6.20
CA TRP A 43 16.60 6.64 7.12
C TRP A 43 16.47 6.16 8.58
N LYS A 44 17.46 6.48 9.42
CA LYS A 44 17.52 6.00 10.82
C LYS A 44 16.24 6.22 11.64
N GLY A 45 15.46 7.25 11.33
CA GLY A 45 14.21 7.56 12.02
C GLY A 45 12.98 6.80 11.53
N THR A 46 13.02 6.06 10.42
CA THR A 46 11.82 5.46 9.79
C THR A 46 11.48 4.05 10.25
N ARG A 47 12.12 3.53 11.29
CA ARG A 47 11.81 2.17 11.81
C ARG A 47 10.32 1.97 12.11
N HIS A 48 9.62 3.02 12.51
CA HIS A 48 8.18 3.01 12.79
C HIS A 48 7.29 2.86 11.54
N GLN A 49 7.82 3.07 10.33
CA GLN A 49 7.09 2.88 9.07
C GLN A 49 7.06 1.42 8.61
N LEU A 50 7.96 0.59 9.14
CA LEU A 50 8.01 -0.83 8.83
C LEU A 50 6.88 -1.57 9.56
N ASN A 51 6.39 -2.65 8.96
CA ASN A 51 5.42 -3.51 9.62
C ASN A 51 6.06 -4.16 10.86
N SER A 52 5.56 -3.82 12.05
CA SER A 52 5.99 -4.35 13.33
C SER A 52 5.08 -5.46 13.86
N SER A 53 4.11 -5.90 13.07
CA SER A 53 3.11 -6.91 13.41
C SER A 53 3.22 -8.16 12.51
N ALA A 54 2.74 -9.29 13.01
CA ALA A 54 2.56 -10.51 12.23
C ALA A 54 1.30 -10.46 11.31
N TYR A 55 0.55 -9.36 11.35
CA TYR A 55 -0.60 -9.16 10.48
C TYR A 55 -0.16 -8.92 9.03
N ILE A 56 -0.19 -9.98 8.23
CA ILE A 56 0.20 -9.99 6.82
C ILE A 56 -0.94 -10.66 6.04
N ARG A 57 -1.22 -10.17 4.83
CA ARG A 57 -2.17 -10.76 3.89
C ARG A 57 -1.37 -11.38 2.75
N PHE A 58 -1.72 -12.62 2.39
CA PHE A 58 -1.09 -13.38 1.31
C PHE A 58 -1.90 -13.27 0.03
#